data_AF-A0A1C5AW55-F1
#
_entry.id   AF-A0A1C5AW55-F1
#
_cell.length_a   1.000
_cell.length_b   1.000
_cell.length_c   1.000
_cell.angle_alpha   90.00
_cell.angle_beta   90.00
_cell.angle_gamma   90.00
#
_symmetry.space_group_name_H-M   'P 1'
#
loop_
_entity.id
_entity.type
_entity.pdbx_description
1 polymer ?
#
loop_
_entity_poly.entity_id
_entity_poly.type
_entity_poly.pdbx_seq_one_letter_code
_entity_poly.pdbx_strand_id
1 'polypeptide(L)'
;MVARLITGARDERVAAIAEKALTRAWGSNPEMTNHAWDTLIADVTVVAQLITGARDERVAAIAEKALTRAWGSDQEATNRVWDTLMATPGPAWRFLLAPTSGCPHEPRVRLVTAPPDGGRVLAGALKSADPALREAMADLLRATDHPILLGDFENPLRNAMNPVREPTDGKVEAGAVLDLALANTHLCQPAPLGKNRTGLAIVAILKGRFDLLDSYDPASLVTELVRLDGKAFPAPAAEGYRRWLRALGPGPGREELCLLVIDGCPEALAAVADSGQEPEAPRLLPAFLFCTEQWERYDALDPDGSLLNHYINEEGEYAGPYLWTVAERNGRLLPPQIGVGALTGF
;
A
#
# COMPACT_ATOMS: atom_id res chain seq x y z
N MET A 1 -23.04 -32.97 -1.81
CA MET A 1 -23.40 -34.05 -0.86
C MET A 1 -22.26 -35.04 -0.65
N VAL A 2 -21.77 -35.74 -1.69
CA VAL A 2 -20.66 -36.73 -1.58
C VAL A 2 -19.38 -36.10 -1.00
N ALA A 3 -19.03 -34.91 -1.46
CA ALA A 3 -17.81 -34.27 -1.00
C ALA A 3 -17.90 -33.78 0.48
N ARG A 4 -19.10 -33.40 0.96
CA ARG A 4 -19.38 -33.18 2.41
C ARG A 4 -19.37 -34.48 3.23
N LEU A 5 -19.70 -35.62 2.62
CA LEU A 5 -19.60 -36.93 3.28
C LEU A 5 -18.15 -37.35 3.50
N ILE A 6 -17.23 -36.98 2.60
CA ILE A 6 -15.79 -37.23 2.77
C ILE A 6 -15.22 -36.40 3.91
N THR A 7 -15.54 -35.10 3.93
CA THR A 7 -14.94 -34.17 4.91
C THR A 7 -15.57 -34.26 6.30
N GLY A 8 -16.81 -34.78 6.40
CA GLY A 8 -17.49 -35.06 7.66
C GLY A 8 -17.34 -36.48 8.21
N ALA A 9 -16.72 -37.41 7.46
CA ALA A 9 -16.54 -38.79 7.89
C ALA A 9 -15.45 -38.90 8.96
N ARG A 10 -15.86 -39.15 10.21
CA ARG A 10 -14.92 -39.58 11.27
C ARG A 10 -14.43 -41.02 11.09
N ASP A 11 -15.09 -41.79 10.23
CA ASP A 11 -14.77 -43.19 9.93
C ASP A 11 -14.01 -43.29 8.60
N GLU A 12 -12.79 -43.81 8.64
CA GLU A 12 -11.93 -44.01 7.47
C GLU A 12 -12.62 -44.85 6.38
N ARG A 13 -13.53 -45.76 6.74
CA ARG A 13 -14.29 -46.54 5.76
C ARG A 13 -15.28 -45.70 4.98
N VAL A 14 -15.92 -44.73 5.63
CA VAL A 14 -16.90 -43.84 4.96
C VAL A 14 -16.17 -42.87 4.02
N ALA A 15 -15.02 -42.36 4.45
CA ALA A 15 -14.14 -41.56 3.59
C ALA A 15 -13.69 -42.37 2.36
N ALA A 16 -13.20 -43.60 2.55
CA ALA A 16 -12.76 -44.46 1.43
C ALA A 16 -13.91 -44.86 0.48
N ILE A 17 -15.13 -45.07 0.99
CA ILE A 17 -16.30 -45.37 0.15
C ILE A 17 -16.68 -44.14 -0.69
N ALA A 18 -16.70 -42.96 -0.09
CA ALA A 18 -17.05 -41.74 -0.78
C ALA A 18 -15.95 -41.30 -1.77
N GLU A 19 -14.67 -41.51 -1.44
CA GLU A 19 -13.52 -41.36 -2.33
C GLU A 19 -13.63 -42.30 -3.54
N LYS A 20 -13.94 -43.57 -3.30
CA LYS A 20 -14.16 -44.56 -4.37
C LYS A 20 -15.39 -44.24 -5.23
N ALA A 21 -16.44 -43.67 -4.63
CA ALA A 21 -17.62 -43.21 -5.34
C ALA A 21 -17.32 -42.00 -6.23
N LEU A 22 -16.52 -41.04 -5.75
CA LEU A 22 -16.01 -39.92 -6.56
C LEU A 22 -15.12 -40.40 -7.69
N THR A 23 -14.12 -41.24 -7.41
CA THR A 23 -13.22 -41.80 -8.42
C THR A 23 -13.99 -42.59 -9.49
N ARG A 24 -15.04 -43.32 -9.11
CA ARG A 24 -15.90 -44.03 -10.06
C ARG A 24 -16.79 -43.07 -10.86
N ALA A 25 -17.39 -42.06 -10.22
CA ALA A 25 -18.20 -41.05 -10.89
C ALA A 25 -17.38 -40.24 -11.91
N TRP A 26 -16.14 -39.89 -11.55
CA TRP A 26 -15.23 -39.09 -12.36
C TRP A 26 -14.49 -39.90 -13.43
N GLY A 27 -14.06 -41.13 -13.12
CA GLY A 27 -13.40 -42.01 -14.08
C GLY A 27 -14.31 -42.54 -15.18
N SER A 28 -15.64 -42.50 -14.98
CA SER A 28 -16.61 -43.02 -15.95
C SER A 28 -17.12 -41.97 -16.94
N ASN A 29 -16.83 -40.69 -16.74
CA ASN A 29 -17.29 -39.63 -17.64
C ASN A 29 -16.25 -38.50 -17.81
N PRO A 30 -15.33 -38.63 -18.78
CA PRO A 30 -14.36 -37.58 -19.09
C PRO A 30 -15.02 -36.28 -19.61
N GLU A 31 -16.26 -36.37 -20.08
CA GLU A 31 -17.12 -35.24 -20.46
C GLU A 31 -18.07 -34.84 -19.32
N MET A 32 -17.55 -34.75 -18.09
CA MET A 32 -18.29 -34.11 -17.02
C MET A 32 -18.73 -32.73 -17.51
N THR A 33 -20.04 -32.52 -17.61
CA THR A 33 -20.62 -31.31 -18.21
C THR A 33 -20.09 -30.08 -17.48
N ASN A 34 -19.91 -28.96 -18.19
CA ASN A 34 -19.44 -27.71 -17.59
C ASN A 34 -20.20 -27.37 -16.30
N HIS A 35 -21.50 -27.65 -16.26
CA HIS A 35 -22.36 -27.46 -15.10
C HIS A 35 -21.92 -28.21 -13.82
N ALA A 36 -21.42 -29.45 -13.96
CA ALA A 36 -20.95 -30.23 -12.82
C ALA A 36 -19.61 -29.68 -12.28
N TRP A 37 -18.76 -29.16 -13.16
CA TRP A 37 -17.55 -28.43 -12.77
C TRP A 37 -17.89 -27.12 -12.07
N ASP A 38 -18.84 -26.35 -12.60
CA ASP A 38 -19.26 -25.07 -12.02
C ASP A 38 -19.84 -25.27 -10.61
N THR A 39 -20.62 -26.34 -10.41
CA THR A 39 -21.16 -26.71 -9.09
C THR A 39 -20.07 -27.13 -8.11
N LEU A 40 -19.01 -27.80 -8.58
CA LEU A 40 -17.87 -28.18 -7.74
C LEU A 40 -17.01 -26.97 -7.39
N ILE A 41 -16.76 -26.08 -8.36
CA ILE A 41 -16.03 -24.82 -8.18
C ILE A 41 -16.78 -23.89 -7.22
N ALA A 42 -18.12 -23.95 -7.19
CA ALA A 42 -18.92 -23.19 -6.24
C ALA A 42 -18.64 -23.54 -4.76
N ASP A 43 -18.06 -24.72 -4.46
CA ASP A 43 -17.72 -25.14 -3.10
C ASP A 43 -16.20 -25.39 -2.95
N VAL A 44 -15.41 -24.33 -3.19
CA VAL A 44 -13.94 -24.34 -3.10
C VAL A 44 -13.43 -24.90 -1.77
N THR A 45 -14.16 -24.65 -0.68
CA THR A 45 -13.87 -25.20 0.66
C THR A 45 -13.73 -26.71 0.65
N VAL A 46 -14.67 -27.38 0.01
CA VAL A 46 -14.65 -28.84 -0.05
C VAL A 46 -13.49 -29.33 -0.91
N VAL A 47 -13.16 -28.62 -2.00
CA VAL A 47 -12.02 -28.95 -2.85
C VAL A 47 -10.69 -28.83 -2.08
N ALA A 48 -10.49 -27.77 -1.31
CA ALA A 48 -9.28 -27.59 -0.50
C ALA A 48 -9.14 -28.64 0.61
N GLN A 49 -10.25 -29.03 1.24
CA GLN A 49 -10.28 -30.11 2.22
C GLN A 49 -9.91 -31.47 1.57
N LEU A 50 -10.33 -31.71 0.33
CA LEU A 50 -9.92 -32.92 -0.40
C LEU A 50 -8.40 -32.93 -0.68
N ILE A 51 -7.78 -31.79 -1.03
CA ILE A 51 -6.32 -31.72 -1.24
C ILE A 51 -5.54 -32.05 0.04
N THR A 52 -6.01 -31.59 1.20
CA THR A 52 -5.31 -31.82 2.48
C THR A 52 -5.55 -33.22 3.05
N GLY A 53 -6.72 -33.81 2.83
CA GLY A 53 -7.13 -35.06 3.46
C GLY A 53 -7.11 -36.31 2.57
N ALA A 54 -6.99 -36.19 1.24
CA ALA A 54 -7.06 -37.34 0.35
C ALA A 54 -5.86 -38.29 0.54
N ARG A 55 -6.14 -39.58 0.67
CA ARG A 55 -5.11 -40.64 0.63
C ARG A 55 -4.90 -41.14 -0.80
N ASP A 56 -5.93 -41.05 -1.66
CA ASP A 56 -5.84 -41.38 -3.08
C ASP A 56 -5.29 -40.20 -3.88
N GLU A 57 -4.13 -40.40 -4.50
CA GLU A 57 -3.47 -39.43 -5.39
C GLU A 57 -4.41 -38.96 -6.53
N ARG A 58 -5.37 -39.79 -6.96
CA ARG A 58 -6.35 -39.43 -7.99
C ARG A 58 -7.31 -38.36 -7.51
N VAL A 59 -7.75 -38.45 -6.25
CA VAL A 59 -8.68 -37.47 -5.68
C VAL A 59 -7.96 -36.15 -5.42
N ALA A 60 -6.71 -36.20 -4.95
CA ALA A 60 -5.86 -35.02 -4.87
C ALA A 60 -5.66 -34.36 -6.25
N ALA A 61 -5.36 -35.14 -7.29
CA ALA A 61 -5.19 -34.63 -8.66
C ALA A 61 -6.47 -34.00 -9.24
N ILE A 62 -7.64 -34.57 -8.95
CA ILE A 62 -8.92 -34.00 -9.40
C ILE A 62 -9.23 -32.71 -8.65
N ALA A 63 -8.98 -32.67 -7.35
CA ALA A 63 -9.15 -31.46 -6.56
C ALA A 63 -8.18 -30.35 -7.02
N GLU A 64 -6.92 -30.66 -7.30
CA GLU A 64 -5.97 -29.71 -7.89
C GLU A 64 -6.42 -29.20 -9.26
N LYS A 65 -6.96 -30.07 -10.12
CA LYS A 65 -7.51 -29.67 -11.41
C LYS A 65 -8.72 -28.73 -11.25
N ALA A 66 -9.58 -28.98 -10.25
CA ALA A 66 -10.70 -28.12 -9.91
C ALA A 66 -10.22 -26.73 -9.47
N LEU A 67 -9.26 -26.66 -8.55
CA LEU A 67 -8.68 -25.40 -8.11
C LEU A 67 -7.98 -24.66 -9.24
N THR A 68 -7.26 -25.38 -10.12
CA THR A 68 -6.58 -24.76 -11.27
C THR A 68 -7.58 -24.11 -12.24
N ARG A 69 -8.77 -24.70 -12.41
CA ARG A 69 -9.83 -24.11 -13.24
C ARG A 69 -10.49 -22.89 -12.57
N ALA A 70 -10.61 -22.90 -11.26
CA ALA A 70 -11.15 -21.77 -10.49
C ALA A 70 -10.15 -20.61 -10.36
N TRP A 71 -8.86 -20.93 -10.27
CA TRP A 71 -7.79 -19.95 -10.10
C TRP A 71 -7.58 -19.11 -11.35
N GLY A 72 -7.71 -17.79 -11.22
CA GLY A 72 -7.58 -16.87 -12.36
C GLY A 72 -8.78 -16.87 -13.32
N SER A 73 -9.90 -17.53 -13.01
CA SER A 73 -11.13 -17.38 -13.81
C SER A 73 -11.67 -15.95 -13.73
N ASP A 74 -11.63 -15.40 -12.52
CA ASP A 74 -11.97 -14.03 -12.18
C ASP A 74 -11.37 -13.69 -10.80
N GLN A 75 -11.40 -12.41 -10.42
CA GLN A 75 -10.82 -11.94 -9.16
C GLN A 75 -11.57 -12.49 -7.93
N GLU A 76 -12.90 -12.60 -8.00
CA GLU A 76 -13.72 -13.07 -6.88
C GLU A 76 -13.43 -14.55 -6.60
N ALA A 77 -13.36 -15.38 -7.64
CA ALA A 77 -12.98 -16.78 -7.55
C ALA A 77 -11.56 -16.95 -7.00
N THR A 78 -10.61 -16.15 -7.49
CA THR A 78 -9.22 -16.13 -7.00
C THR A 78 -9.16 -15.81 -5.50
N ASN A 79 -9.89 -14.78 -5.05
CA ASN A 79 -9.97 -14.42 -3.64
C ASN A 79 -10.65 -15.52 -2.79
N ARG A 80 -11.72 -16.14 -3.28
CA ARG A 80 -12.38 -17.27 -2.60
C ARG A 80 -11.43 -18.47 -2.45
N VAL A 81 -10.66 -18.79 -3.48
CA VAL A 81 -9.63 -19.85 -3.43
C VAL A 81 -8.55 -19.49 -2.42
N TRP A 82 -8.04 -18.27 -2.45
CA TRP A 82 -7.09 -17.78 -1.45
C TRP A 82 -7.62 -17.95 -0.02
N ASP A 83 -8.79 -17.38 0.28
CA ASP A 83 -9.37 -17.41 1.64
C ASP A 83 -9.58 -18.83 2.14
N THR A 84 -10.04 -19.70 1.24
CA THR A 84 -10.23 -21.12 1.54
C THR A 84 -8.90 -21.81 1.89
N LEU A 85 -7.87 -21.61 1.07
CA LEU A 85 -6.57 -22.24 1.28
C LEU A 85 -5.88 -21.71 2.54
N MET A 86 -6.03 -20.41 2.85
CA MET A 86 -5.49 -19.81 4.07
C MET A 86 -6.24 -20.26 5.33
N ALA A 87 -7.54 -20.54 5.23
CA ALA A 87 -8.35 -21.07 6.33
C ALA A 87 -8.15 -22.57 6.59
N THR A 88 -7.50 -23.29 5.66
CA THR A 88 -7.29 -24.74 5.76
C THR A 88 -5.85 -25.03 6.20
N PRO A 89 -5.62 -25.49 7.45
CA PRO A 89 -4.27 -25.82 7.90
C PRO A 89 -3.60 -26.89 7.04
N GLY A 90 -2.29 -26.79 6.85
CA GLY A 90 -1.48 -27.82 6.20
C GLY A 90 -1.10 -27.50 4.75
N PRO A 91 -0.72 -28.51 3.94
CA PRO A 91 0.02 -28.30 2.69
C PRO A 91 -0.82 -27.79 1.52
N ALA A 92 -2.12 -27.50 1.71
CA ALA A 92 -3.00 -27.05 0.64
C ALA A 92 -2.48 -25.77 -0.04
N TRP A 93 -1.88 -24.85 0.71
CA TRP A 93 -1.29 -23.63 0.16
C TRP A 93 -0.15 -23.90 -0.82
N ARG A 94 0.46 -25.09 -0.84
CA ARG A 94 1.47 -25.46 -1.85
C ARG A 94 0.90 -25.45 -3.26
N PHE A 95 -0.42 -25.58 -3.41
CA PHE A 95 -1.11 -25.31 -4.67
C PHE A 95 -0.77 -23.92 -5.23
N LEU A 96 -0.67 -22.89 -4.38
CA LEU A 96 -0.37 -21.52 -4.79
C LEU A 96 1.09 -21.36 -5.22
N LEU A 97 2.00 -22.15 -4.66
CA LEU A 97 3.44 -22.07 -4.95
C LEU A 97 3.90 -23.09 -5.99
N ALA A 98 2.98 -23.88 -6.56
CA ALA A 98 3.31 -24.82 -7.62
C ALA A 98 3.84 -24.06 -8.85
N PRO A 99 4.91 -24.55 -9.50
CA PRO A 99 5.43 -23.97 -10.72
C PRO A 99 4.37 -23.90 -11.83
N THR A 100 4.38 -22.83 -12.61
CA THR A 100 3.46 -22.65 -13.74
C THR A 100 4.18 -22.15 -14.98
N SER A 101 3.99 -22.85 -16.09
CA SER A 101 4.52 -22.44 -17.39
C SER A 101 3.59 -21.37 -17.98
N GLY A 102 4.12 -20.15 -18.20
CA GLY A 102 3.35 -19.05 -18.81
C GLY A 102 3.21 -17.82 -17.92
N CYS A 103 3.72 -17.84 -16.68
CA CYS A 103 3.86 -16.62 -15.89
C CYS A 103 4.99 -15.76 -16.48
N PRO A 104 4.74 -14.49 -16.86
CA PRO A 104 5.79 -13.58 -17.34
C PRO A 104 6.62 -12.98 -16.20
N HIS A 105 6.19 -13.21 -14.96
CA HIS A 105 6.75 -12.66 -13.74
C HIS A 105 7.49 -13.74 -12.95
N GLU A 106 8.48 -13.32 -12.18
CA GLU A 106 9.15 -14.18 -11.22
C GLU A 106 8.56 -13.99 -9.82
N PRO A 107 8.64 -15.01 -8.93
CA PRO A 107 8.88 -16.40 -9.29
C PRO A 107 7.72 -16.98 -10.12
N ARG A 108 8.00 -17.89 -11.07
CA ARG A 108 6.99 -18.53 -11.93
C ARG A 108 6.11 -19.55 -11.21
N VAL A 109 5.32 -19.07 -10.26
CA VAL A 109 4.38 -19.87 -9.47
C VAL A 109 2.94 -19.43 -9.73
N ARG A 110 1.99 -20.32 -9.43
CA ARG A 110 0.56 -20.11 -9.65
C ARG A 110 0.01 -18.85 -8.97
N LEU A 111 0.50 -18.51 -7.77
CA LEU A 111 0.07 -17.30 -7.05
C LEU A 111 0.31 -16.03 -7.89
N VAL A 112 1.42 -16.00 -8.63
CA VAL A 112 1.86 -14.83 -9.40
C VAL A 112 1.06 -14.68 -10.70
N THR A 113 0.41 -15.73 -11.22
CA THR A 113 -0.42 -15.60 -12.44
C THR A 113 -1.77 -14.93 -12.21
N ALA A 114 -2.26 -14.95 -10.97
CA ALA A 114 -3.51 -14.31 -10.58
C ALA A 114 -3.42 -13.92 -9.10
N PRO A 115 -2.68 -12.86 -8.75
CA PRO A 115 -2.51 -12.48 -7.36
C PRO A 115 -3.87 -12.09 -6.75
N PRO A 116 -4.14 -12.51 -5.51
CA PRO A 116 -5.31 -12.03 -4.79
C PRO A 116 -5.14 -10.53 -4.50
N ASP A 117 -6.25 -9.81 -4.35
CA ASP A 117 -6.23 -8.37 -4.16
C ASP A 117 -5.97 -7.95 -2.70
N GLY A 118 -5.89 -6.65 -2.46
CA GLY A 118 -6.06 -6.08 -1.12
C GLY A 118 -4.95 -6.41 -0.13
N GLY A 119 -3.70 -6.63 -0.58
CA GLY A 119 -2.60 -6.91 0.34
C GLY A 119 -2.67 -8.28 1.01
N ARG A 120 -3.46 -9.22 0.48
CA ARG A 120 -3.67 -10.54 1.08
C ARG A 120 -2.38 -11.34 1.21
N VAL A 121 -1.52 -11.31 0.18
CA VAL A 121 -0.22 -12.01 0.21
C VAL A 121 0.71 -11.42 1.27
N LEU A 122 0.79 -10.09 1.33
CA LEU A 122 1.55 -9.38 2.36
C LEU A 122 1.00 -9.66 3.77
N ALA A 123 -0.31 -9.69 3.94
CA ALA A 123 -0.94 -10.09 5.20
C ALA A 123 -0.59 -11.53 5.57
N GLY A 124 -0.57 -12.46 4.61
CA GLY A 124 -0.12 -13.84 4.82
C GLY A 124 1.34 -13.93 5.28
N ALA A 125 2.24 -13.18 4.63
CA ALA A 125 3.66 -13.12 5.00
C ALA A 125 3.91 -12.52 6.39
N LEU A 126 2.99 -11.71 6.91
CA LEU A 126 3.16 -11.02 8.19
C LEU A 126 2.38 -11.68 9.34
N LYS A 127 1.19 -12.20 9.07
CA LYS A 127 0.22 -12.60 10.10
C LYS A 127 -0.17 -14.09 10.09
N SER A 128 0.31 -14.88 9.12
CA SER A 128 0.01 -16.32 9.09
C SER A 128 0.46 -17.02 10.37
N ALA A 129 -0.42 -17.84 10.95
CA ALA A 129 -0.11 -18.69 12.09
C ALA A 129 0.74 -19.91 11.71
N ASP A 130 0.71 -20.34 10.44
CA ASP A 130 1.58 -21.38 9.90
C ASP A 130 2.94 -20.74 9.52
N PRO A 131 4.05 -21.08 10.22
CA PRO A 131 5.36 -20.49 9.96
C PRO A 131 5.91 -20.84 8.57
N ALA A 132 5.59 -22.02 8.03
CA ALA A 132 6.09 -22.43 6.72
C ALA A 132 5.40 -21.65 5.59
N LEU A 133 4.09 -21.45 5.71
CA LEU A 133 3.33 -20.57 4.82
C LEU A 133 3.82 -19.13 4.92
N ARG A 134 4.01 -18.64 6.15
CA ARG A 134 4.49 -17.27 6.41
C ARG A 134 5.83 -17.01 5.71
N GLU A 135 6.81 -17.91 5.90
CA GLU A 135 8.12 -17.79 5.26
C GLU A 135 8.01 -17.89 3.73
N ALA A 136 7.21 -18.82 3.22
CA ALA A 136 7.08 -18.99 1.77
C ALA A 136 6.42 -17.76 1.08
N MET A 137 5.47 -17.09 1.74
CA MET A 137 4.90 -15.83 1.26
C MET A 137 5.91 -14.68 1.36
N ALA A 138 6.71 -14.63 2.42
CA ALA A 138 7.82 -13.68 2.53
C ALA A 138 8.86 -13.87 1.42
N ASP A 139 9.30 -15.11 1.16
CA ASP A 139 10.24 -15.42 0.08
C ASP A 139 9.70 -15.03 -1.30
N LEU A 140 8.42 -15.32 -1.55
CA LEU A 140 7.76 -14.89 -2.77
C LEU A 140 7.76 -13.36 -2.90
N LEU A 141 7.43 -12.64 -1.83
CA LEU A 141 7.45 -11.18 -1.82
C LEU A 141 8.86 -10.58 -1.89
N ARG A 142 9.90 -11.31 -1.50
CA ARG A 142 11.31 -10.90 -1.69
C ARG A 142 11.77 -11.10 -3.13
N ALA A 143 11.25 -12.11 -3.83
CA ALA A 143 11.70 -12.46 -5.17
C ALA A 143 10.83 -11.89 -6.29
N THR A 144 9.61 -11.44 -6.00
CA THR A 144 8.66 -11.13 -7.07
C THR A 144 8.90 -9.81 -7.79
N ASP A 145 8.68 -9.79 -9.09
CA ASP A 145 8.60 -8.58 -9.92
C ASP A 145 7.16 -8.21 -10.31
N HIS A 146 6.16 -8.91 -9.75
CA HIS A 146 4.76 -8.75 -10.13
C HIS A 146 4.18 -7.42 -9.62
N PRO A 147 3.69 -6.51 -10.49
CA PRO A 147 3.33 -5.15 -10.11
C PRO A 147 2.20 -5.05 -9.08
N ILE A 148 1.20 -5.95 -9.11
CA ILE A 148 0.13 -5.99 -8.09
C ILE A 148 0.69 -6.31 -6.70
N LEU A 149 1.51 -7.37 -6.58
CA LEU A 149 2.12 -7.77 -5.31
C LEU A 149 3.10 -6.72 -4.79
N LEU A 150 3.84 -6.06 -5.69
CA LEU A 150 4.69 -4.94 -5.32
C LEU A 150 3.87 -3.71 -4.87
N GLY A 151 2.71 -3.49 -5.49
CA GLY A 151 1.77 -2.44 -5.12
C GLY A 151 1.12 -2.66 -3.74
N ASP A 152 1.06 -3.89 -3.24
CA ASP A 152 0.51 -4.18 -1.91
C ASP A 152 1.34 -3.57 -0.76
N PHE A 153 2.60 -3.23 -0.99
CA PHE A 153 3.45 -2.53 -0.03
C PHE A 153 3.08 -1.05 0.15
N GLU A 154 2.40 -0.46 -0.83
CA GLU A 154 2.13 0.98 -0.93
C GLU A 154 1.35 1.52 0.29
N ASN A 155 0.18 0.94 0.56
CA ASN A 155 -0.68 1.40 1.66
C ASN A 155 -0.05 1.15 3.05
N PRO A 156 0.52 -0.03 3.34
CA PRO A 156 1.18 -0.27 4.62
C PRO A 156 2.39 0.65 4.86
N LEU A 157 3.23 0.89 3.85
CA LEU A 157 4.38 1.80 3.99
C LEU A 157 3.96 3.24 4.22
N ARG A 158 2.95 3.74 3.48
CA ARG A 158 2.39 5.07 3.72
C ARG A 158 1.82 5.20 5.13
N ASN A 159 1.06 4.19 5.58
CA ASN A 159 0.43 4.22 6.91
C ASN A 159 1.44 4.04 8.05
N ALA A 160 2.48 3.24 7.86
CA ALA A 160 3.54 2.99 8.84
C ALA A 160 4.24 4.28 9.30
N MET A 161 4.21 5.29 8.45
CA MET A 161 5.00 6.50 8.60
C MET A 161 4.18 7.71 9.01
N ASN A 162 2.86 7.56 9.18
CA ASN A 162 1.99 8.61 9.68
C ASN A 162 1.68 8.37 11.17
N PRO A 163 2.41 9.03 12.11
CA PRO A 163 2.26 8.81 13.54
C PRO A 163 0.95 9.35 14.11
N VAL A 164 0.21 10.17 13.35
CA VAL A 164 -1.02 10.84 13.81
C VAL A 164 -2.22 9.88 13.85
N ARG A 165 -2.15 8.75 13.14
CA ARG A 165 -3.21 7.74 13.22
C ARG A 165 -3.00 6.89 14.46
N GLU A 166 -3.92 7.03 15.42
CA GLU A 166 -3.98 6.16 16.59
C GLU A 166 -3.88 4.70 16.18
N PRO A 167 -3.10 3.88 16.90
CA PRO A 167 -2.94 2.48 16.58
C PRO A 167 -4.29 1.77 16.58
N THR A 168 -4.80 1.44 15.39
CA THR A 168 -5.88 0.46 15.31
C THR A 168 -5.32 -0.91 15.73
N ASP A 169 -6.07 -1.62 16.57
CA ASP A 169 -5.80 -2.99 16.98
C ASP A 169 -5.55 -3.86 15.74
N GLY A 170 -4.29 -4.24 15.51
CA GLY A 170 -3.88 -4.92 14.29
C GLY A 170 -2.68 -4.31 13.56
N LYS A 171 -1.88 -3.45 14.23
CA LYS A 171 -0.57 -2.95 13.78
C LYS A 171 0.13 -4.03 12.95
N VAL A 172 0.11 -3.84 11.64
CA VAL A 172 1.11 -4.47 10.79
C VAL A 172 2.43 -3.89 11.28
N GLU A 173 3.38 -4.74 11.65
CA GLU A 173 4.69 -4.27 12.09
C GLU A 173 5.35 -3.54 10.93
N ALA A 174 5.34 -2.20 11.00
CA ALA A 174 5.93 -1.31 10.00
C ALA A 174 7.37 -1.74 9.63
N GLY A 175 8.13 -2.17 10.64
CA GLY A 175 9.47 -2.73 10.45
C GLY A 175 9.47 -3.97 9.55
N ALA A 176 8.60 -4.95 9.80
CA ALA A 176 8.55 -6.16 8.99
C ALA A 176 8.11 -5.91 7.53
N VAL A 177 7.18 -4.97 7.31
CA VAL A 177 6.83 -4.52 5.94
C VAL A 177 8.04 -3.91 5.25
N LEU A 178 8.74 -3.03 5.96
CA LEU A 178 9.90 -2.34 5.42
C LEU A 178 11.04 -3.31 5.12
N ASP A 179 11.31 -4.27 6.01
CA ASP A 179 12.33 -5.29 5.84
C ASP A 179 12.06 -6.15 4.59
N LEU A 180 10.81 -6.60 4.39
CA LEU A 180 10.42 -7.30 3.18
C LEU A 180 10.60 -6.44 1.93
N ALA A 181 10.21 -5.16 2.00
CA ALA A 181 10.31 -4.24 0.88
C ALA A 181 11.78 -3.93 0.48
N LEU A 182 12.65 -3.81 1.49
CA LEU A 182 14.09 -3.60 1.28
C LEU A 182 14.77 -4.84 0.73
N ALA A 183 14.35 -6.04 1.15
CA ALA A 183 14.89 -7.30 0.67
C ALA A 183 14.50 -7.62 -0.79
N ASN A 184 13.40 -7.07 -1.31
CA ASN A 184 13.01 -7.31 -2.69
C ASN A 184 13.84 -6.50 -3.70
N THR A 185 14.54 -7.16 -4.62
CA THR A 185 15.42 -6.50 -5.61
C THR A 185 14.68 -5.81 -6.76
N HIS A 186 13.43 -6.16 -6.99
CA HIS A 186 12.56 -5.61 -8.03
C HIS A 186 11.78 -4.37 -7.56
N LEU A 187 11.57 -4.19 -6.25
CA LEU A 187 11.06 -2.94 -5.68
C LEU A 187 12.05 -1.81 -5.93
N CYS A 188 11.53 -0.64 -6.34
CA CYS A 188 12.23 0.48 -6.99
C CYS A 188 12.22 0.43 -8.53
N GLN A 189 11.07 0.09 -9.11
CA GLN A 189 10.73 0.49 -10.48
C GLN A 189 10.19 1.94 -10.50
N PRO A 190 10.16 2.61 -11.66
CA PRO A 190 9.40 3.85 -11.81
C PRO A 190 7.97 3.70 -11.28
N ALA A 191 7.43 4.77 -10.70
CA ALA A 191 6.18 4.72 -9.96
C ALA A 191 5.07 4.03 -10.78
N PRO A 192 4.34 3.07 -10.19
CA PRO A 192 3.21 2.47 -10.88
C PRO A 192 2.12 3.54 -11.07
N LEU A 193 1.63 3.70 -12.30
CA LEU A 193 0.68 4.75 -12.69
C LEU A 193 -0.44 4.94 -11.65
N GLY A 194 -0.62 6.17 -11.15
CA GLY A 194 -1.71 6.54 -10.24
C GLY A 194 -1.36 7.65 -9.26
N LYS A 195 -2.32 8.52 -8.98
CA LYS A 195 -2.20 9.56 -7.93
C LYS A 195 -2.08 8.90 -6.55
N ASN A 196 -1.34 9.52 -5.62
CA ASN A 196 -1.23 9.13 -4.21
C ASN A 196 -0.51 7.80 -3.93
N ARG A 197 0.43 7.39 -4.79
CA ARG A 197 1.27 6.19 -4.62
C ARG A 197 2.70 6.53 -4.21
N THR A 198 2.88 7.09 -3.02
CA THR A 198 4.16 7.60 -2.48
C THR A 198 4.85 6.67 -1.48
N GLY A 199 4.16 5.66 -0.96
CA GLY A 199 4.68 4.67 -0.01
C GLY A 199 5.91 3.94 -0.54
N LEU A 200 5.94 3.58 -1.83
CA LEU A 200 7.11 2.97 -2.46
C LEU A 200 8.31 3.94 -2.63
N ALA A 201 8.09 5.26 -2.61
CA ALA A 201 9.18 6.24 -2.67
C ALA A 201 10.10 6.14 -1.45
N ILE A 202 9.56 5.77 -0.28
CA ILE A 202 10.32 5.51 0.94
C ILE A 202 11.35 4.41 0.71
N VAL A 203 10.96 3.33 0.00
CA VAL A 203 11.87 2.22 -0.34
C VAL A 203 12.95 2.70 -1.30
N ALA A 204 12.60 3.52 -2.30
CA ALA A 204 13.57 4.12 -3.21
C ALA A 204 14.60 4.97 -2.47
N ILE A 205 14.16 5.82 -1.54
CA ILE A 205 15.04 6.65 -0.69
C ILE A 205 15.97 5.78 0.15
N LEU A 206 15.44 4.74 0.81
CA LEU A 206 16.22 3.85 1.65
C LEU A 206 17.23 3.01 0.87
N LYS A 207 16.93 2.68 -0.39
CA LYS A 207 17.87 2.03 -1.32
C LYS A 207 18.80 3.01 -2.04
N GLY A 208 18.71 4.31 -1.75
CA GLY A 208 19.52 5.34 -2.40
C GLY A 208 19.19 5.60 -3.87
N ARG A 209 18.01 5.17 -4.34
CA ARG A 209 17.50 5.33 -5.71
C ARG A 209 16.71 6.64 -5.87
N PHE A 210 17.37 7.76 -5.58
CA PHE A 210 16.77 9.09 -5.68
C PHE A 210 16.39 9.47 -7.13
N ASP A 211 17.01 8.83 -8.12
CA ASP A 211 16.69 8.95 -9.54
C ASP A 211 15.23 8.58 -9.87
N LEU A 212 14.57 7.81 -9.00
CA LEU A 212 13.18 7.38 -9.22
C LEU A 212 12.16 8.36 -8.67
N LEU A 213 12.55 9.33 -7.84
CA LEU A 213 11.60 10.25 -7.19
C LEU A 213 10.84 11.11 -8.20
N ASP A 214 11.48 11.43 -9.33
CA ASP A 214 10.88 12.23 -10.39
C ASP A 214 9.78 11.47 -11.16
N SER A 215 9.64 10.14 -10.94
CA SER A 215 8.55 9.35 -11.52
C SER A 215 7.25 9.42 -10.72
N TYR A 216 7.27 9.98 -9.51
CA TYR A 216 6.10 10.12 -8.63
C TYR A 216 5.38 11.45 -8.89
N ASP A 217 4.14 11.57 -8.38
CA ASP A 217 3.46 12.86 -8.31
C ASP A 217 4.24 13.80 -7.36
N PRO A 218 4.83 14.91 -7.85
CA PRO A 218 5.75 15.71 -7.05
C PRO A 218 5.10 16.35 -5.82
N ALA A 219 3.86 16.84 -5.95
CA ALA A 219 3.14 17.45 -4.84
C ALA A 219 2.88 16.41 -3.74
N SER A 220 2.21 15.29 -4.08
CA SER A 220 1.94 14.22 -3.12
C SER A 220 3.23 13.72 -2.44
N LEU A 221 4.32 13.57 -3.19
CA LEU A 221 5.59 13.10 -2.65
C LEU A 221 6.19 14.11 -1.66
N VAL A 222 6.17 15.41 -1.98
CA VAL A 222 6.66 16.45 -1.08
C VAL A 222 5.87 16.48 0.23
N THR A 223 4.52 16.47 0.15
CA THR A 223 3.65 16.41 1.34
C THR A 223 4.02 15.25 2.24
N GLU A 224 4.20 14.07 1.65
CA GLU A 224 4.50 12.85 2.41
C GLU A 224 5.89 12.96 3.04
N LEU A 225 6.94 13.25 2.27
CA LEU A 225 8.32 13.32 2.77
C LEU A 225 8.52 14.35 3.88
N VAL A 226 7.94 15.55 3.74
CA VAL A 226 8.03 16.60 4.76
C VAL A 226 7.34 16.17 6.06
N ARG A 227 6.22 15.43 5.97
CA ARG A 227 5.47 14.95 7.13
C ARG A 227 6.11 13.77 7.85
N LEU A 228 7.15 13.14 7.28
CA LEU A 228 7.88 12.03 7.92
C LEU A 228 8.80 12.45 9.08
N ASP A 229 8.84 13.75 9.42
CA ASP A 229 9.51 14.34 10.59
C ASP A 229 10.87 13.71 10.91
N GLY A 230 11.80 13.66 9.94
CA GLY A 230 13.27 13.42 10.10
C GLY A 230 13.76 12.21 10.94
N LYS A 231 12.88 11.46 11.59
CA LYS A 231 13.11 10.46 12.64
C LYS A 231 12.92 9.06 12.12
N ALA A 232 12.29 8.92 10.95
CA ALA A 232 11.98 7.63 10.36
C ALA A 232 13.07 7.10 9.41
N PHE A 233 14.01 7.94 8.98
CA PHE A 233 15.06 7.55 8.04
C PHE A 233 16.46 7.48 8.68
N PRO A 234 17.30 6.50 8.29
CA PRO A 234 18.74 6.57 8.50
C PRO A 234 19.33 7.86 7.92
N ALA A 235 20.36 8.42 8.57
CA ALA A 235 20.94 9.72 8.20
C ALA A 235 21.32 9.86 6.70
N PRO A 236 21.92 8.87 6.01
CA PRO A 236 22.22 8.99 4.59
C PRO A 236 20.97 9.10 3.70
N ALA A 237 19.91 8.37 4.04
CA ALA A 237 18.63 8.43 3.33
C ALA A 237 17.95 9.78 3.59
N ALA A 238 18.02 10.27 4.83
CA ALA A 238 17.49 11.57 5.21
C ALA A 238 18.15 12.71 4.43
N GLU A 239 19.48 12.72 4.38
CA GLU A 239 20.23 13.73 3.62
C GLU A 239 19.95 13.63 2.11
N GLY A 240 19.75 12.43 1.60
CA GLY A 240 19.39 12.23 0.20
C GLY A 240 18.07 12.87 -0.19
N TYR A 241 16.99 12.63 0.57
CA TYR A 241 15.70 13.25 0.24
C TYR A 241 15.71 14.77 0.51
N ARG A 242 16.45 15.26 1.52
CA ARG A 242 16.64 16.71 1.76
C ARG A 242 17.32 17.40 0.60
N ARG A 243 18.34 16.78 0.00
CA ARG A 243 18.95 17.28 -1.24
C ARG A 243 17.95 17.32 -2.38
N TRP A 244 17.09 16.31 -2.50
CA TRP A 244 16.03 16.30 -3.51
C TRP A 244 15.02 17.45 -3.30
N LEU A 245 14.54 17.68 -2.06
CA LEU A 245 13.66 18.81 -1.74
C LEU A 245 14.28 20.17 -2.11
N ARG A 246 15.57 20.37 -1.80
CA ARG A 246 16.30 21.60 -2.14
C ARG A 246 16.52 21.79 -3.64
N ALA A 247 16.49 20.70 -4.41
CA ALA A 247 16.73 20.69 -5.85
C ALA A 247 15.45 20.70 -6.68
N LEU A 248 14.28 20.84 -6.06
CA LEU A 248 13.01 20.91 -6.78
C LEU A 248 13.01 22.07 -7.78
N GLY A 249 12.73 21.74 -9.04
CA GLY A 249 12.52 22.74 -10.08
C GLY A 249 11.15 23.42 -9.96
N PRO A 250 10.89 24.42 -10.83
CA PRO A 250 9.55 24.95 -11.06
C PRO A 250 8.48 23.87 -11.24
N GLY A 251 7.33 24.04 -10.59
CA GLY A 251 6.17 23.17 -10.77
C GLY A 251 5.51 22.71 -9.45
N PRO A 252 4.62 21.70 -9.54
CA PRO A 252 3.74 21.31 -8.44
C PRO A 252 4.45 20.93 -7.13
N GLY A 253 5.62 20.30 -7.21
CA GLY A 253 6.38 19.92 -6.02
C GLY A 253 6.90 21.12 -5.24
N ARG A 254 7.38 22.16 -5.93
CA ARG A 254 7.83 23.41 -5.29
C ARG A 254 6.65 24.19 -4.70
N GLU A 255 5.53 24.27 -5.40
CA GLU A 255 4.32 24.92 -4.86
C GLU A 255 3.87 24.25 -3.56
N GLU A 256 3.83 22.91 -3.55
CA GLU A 256 3.48 22.16 -2.35
C GLU A 256 4.49 22.37 -1.23
N LEU A 257 5.79 22.40 -1.53
CA LEU A 257 6.83 22.71 -0.53
C LEU A 257 6.59 24.08 0.11
N CYS A 258 6.21 25.08 -0.69
CA CYS A 258 5.93 26.43 -0.21
C CYS A 258 4.63 26.51 0.61
N LEU A 259 3.61 25.72 0.26
CA LEU A 259 2.40 25.59 1.09
C LEU A 259 2.75 24.99 2.46
N LEU A 260 3.58 23.96 2.50
CA LEU A 260 4.01 23.34 3.77
C LEU A 260 4.86 24.28 4.63
N VAL A 261 5.57 25.24 4.01
CA VAL A 261 6.22 26.35 4.73
C VAL A 261 5.19 27.26 5.38
N ILE A 262 4.11 27.60 4.68
CA ILE A 262 3.01 28.42 5.23
C ILE A 262 2.33 27.69 6.38
N ASP A 263 2.20 26.36 6.30
CA ASP A 263 1.70 25.49 7.38
C ASP A 263 2.68 25.36 8.56
N GLY A 264 3.91 25.85 8.43
CA GLY A 264 4.92 25.83 9.50
C GLY A 264 5.67 24.51 9.63
N CYS A 265 5.72 23.69 8.58
CA CYS A 265 6.46 22.43 8.62
C CYS A 265 7.97 22.70 8.74
N PRO A 266 8.65 22.25 9.82
CA PRO A 266 10.07 22.59 10.04
C PRO A 266 11.01 22.11 8.93
N GLU A 267 10.76 20.92 8.38
CA GLU A 267 11.57 20.35 7.30
C GLU A 267 11.41 21.15 5.99
N ALA A 268 10.20 21.65 5.69
CA ALA A 268 9.95 22.49 4.53
C ALA A 268 10.62 23.87 4.70
N LEU A 269 10.52 24.47 5.89
CA LEU A 269 11.20 25.72 6.24
C LEU A 269 12.71 25.59 6.05
N ALA A 270 13.32 24.52 6.55
CA ALA A 270 14.75 24.27 6.38
C ALA A 270 15.14 24.10 4.91
N ALA A 271 14.37 23.33 4.13
CA ALA A 271 14.64 23.12 2.71
C ALA A 271 14.60 24.44 1.92
N VAL A 272 13.56 25.25 2.14
CA VAL A 272 13.39 26.55 1.47
C VAL A 272 14.47 27.55 1.89
N ALA A 273 14.82 27.61 3.18
CA ALA A 273 15.86 28.50 3.66
C ALA A 273 17.22 28.20 3.02
N ASP A 274 17.54 26.91 2.83
CA ASP A 274 18.77 26.48 2.16
C ASP A 274 18.76 26.74 0.65
N SER A 275 17.63 26.54 -0.03
CA SER A 275 17.56 26.59 -1.49
C SER A 275 17.15 27.94 -2.07
N GLY A 276 16.57 28.83 -1.25
CA GLY A 276 15.98 30.09 -1.72
C GLY A 276 14.80 29.88 -2.66
N GLN A 277 14.08 28.77 -2.54
CA GLN A 277 12.92 28.48 -3.38
C GLN A 277 11.74 29.36 -2.97
N GLU A 278 10.91 29.75 -3.94
CA GLU A 278 9.71 30.58 -3.74
C GLU A 278 8.53 30.01 -4.55
N PRO A 279 7.29 30.28 -4.12
CA PRO A 279 6.11 29.90 -4.90
C PRO A 279 6.03 30.70 -6.21
N GLU A 280 5.64 30.06 -7.30
CA GLU A 280 5.26 30.74 -8.55
C GLU A 280 3.90 31.39 -8.45
N ALA A 281 2.99 30.77 -7.68
CA ALA A 281 1.65 31.28 -7.50
C ALA A 281 1.71 32.62 -6.74
N PRO A 282 1.39 33.77 -7.38
CA PRO A 282 1.55 35.08 -6.74
C PRO A 282 0.69 35.24 -5.49
N ARG A 283 -0.43 34.52 -5.42
CA ARG A 283 -1.33 34.50 -4.26
C ARG A 283 -0.69 33.93 -2.99
N LEU A 284 0.30 33.03 -3.13
CA LEU A 284 0.99 32.41 -1.99
C LEU A 284 2.14 33.27 -1.47
N LEU A 285 2.69 34.15 -2.32
CA LEU A 285 3.90 34.91 -2.00
C LEU A 285 3.78 35.78 -0.72
N PRO A 286 2.69 36.52 -0.46
CA PRO A 286 2.56 37.31 0.76
C PRO A 286 2.62 36.44 2.02
N ALA A 287 1.85 35.34 2.06
CA ALA A 287 1.85 34.41 3.19
C ALA A 287 3.20 33.71 3.35
N PHE A 288 3.83 33.33 2.25
CA PHE A 288 5.14 32.70 2.25
C PHE A 288 6.24 33.64 2.79
N LEU A 289 6.32 34.88 2.31
CA LEU A 289 7.29 35.87 2.80
C LEU A 289 7.06 36.19 4.28
N PHE A 290 5.79 36.26 4.69
CA PHE A 290 5.42 36.45 6.09
C PHE A 290 5.90 35.27 6.97
N CYS A 291 5.59 34.04 6.58
CA CYS A 291 5.96 32.83 7.33
C CYS A 291 7.48 32.54 7.34
N THR A 292 8.21 33.00 6.31
CA THR A 292 9.68 32.93 6.24
C THR A 292 10.38 34.16 6.82
N GLU A 293 9.61 35.08 7.42
CA GLU A 293 10.11 36.28 8.11
C GLU A 293 10.96 37.21 7.21
N GLN A 294 10.70 37.21 5.90
CA GLN A 294 11.37 38.09 4.93
C GLN A 294 10.76 39.50 4.93
N TRP A 295 10.84 40.19 6.07
CA TRP A 295 10.09 41.40 6.38
C TRP A 295 10.24 42.52 5.36
N GLU A 296 11.46 42.84 4.93
CA GLU A 296 11.69 43.92 3.97
C GLU A 296 10.96 43.68 2.63
N ARG A 297 10.95 42.42 2.17
CA ARG A 297 10.27 42.02 0.94
C ARG A 297 8.77 41.96 1.13
N TYR A 298 8.31 41.46 2.28
CA TYR A 298 6.89 41.44 2.62
C TYR A 298 6.32 42.87 2.69
N ASP A 299 6.98 43.77 3.41
CA ASP A 299 6.52 45.16 3.60
C ASP A 299 6.54 45.96 2.28
N ALA A 300 7.46 45.65 1.36
CA ALA A 300 7.45 46.22 0.02
C ALA A 300 6.35 45.65 -0.88
N LEU A 301 6.00 44.37 -0.71
CA LEU A 301 4.99 43.68 -1.51
C LEU A 301 3.57 44.00 -1.04
N ASP A 302 3.34 44.03 0.27
CA ASP A 302 2.04 44.11 0.92
C ASP A 302 2.04 45.14 2.08
N PRO A 303 2.30 46.43 1.79
CA PRO A 303 2.50 47.46 2.82
C PRO A 303 1.27 47.70 3.71
N ASP A 304 0.07 47.37 3.22
CA ASP A 304 -1.20 47.51 3.93
C ASP A 304 -1.79 46.18 4.43
N GLY A 305 -1.10 45.05 4.18
CA GLY A 305 -1.55 43.71 4.58
C GLY A 305 -2.76 43.20 3.79
N SER A 306 -3.18 43.88 2.73
CA SER A 306 -4.39 43.52 1.97
C SER A 306 -4.26 42.19 1.24
N LEU A 307 -3.07 41.87 0.72
CA LEU A 307 -2.81 40.61 0.01
C LEU A 307 -2.79 39.43 0.97
N LEU A 308 -2.14 39.57 2.13
CA LEU A 308 -2.15 38.54 3.16
C LEU A 308 -3.55 38.31 3.73
N ASN A 309 -4.32 39.39 3.93
CA ASN A 309 -5.72 39.28 4.36
C ASN A 309 -6.58 38.59 3.29
N HIS A 310 -6.35 38.86 2.01
CA HIS A 310 -7.04 38.16 0.93
C HIS A 310 -6.76 36.65 0.95
N TYR A 311 -5.48 36.25 1.09
CA TYR A 311 -5.09 34.85 1.25
C TYR A 311 -5.80 34.18 2.44
N ILE A 312 -5.81 34.84 3.61
CA ILE A 312 -6.48 34.31 4.81
C ILE A 312 -7.99 34.10 4.57
N ASN A 313 -8.64 35.02 3.86
CA ASN A 313 -10.07 34.91 3.55
C ASN A 313 -10.36 33.80 2.52
N GLU A 314 -9.47 33.58 1.55
CA GLU A 314 -9.63 32.51 0.55
C GLU A 314 -9.42 31.11 1.16
N GLU A 315 -8.38 30.94 1.97
CA GLU A 315 -8.07 29.65 2.60
C GLU A 315 -8.95 29.38 3.83
N GLY A 316 -9.50 30.43 4.46
CA GLY A 316 -10.43 30.32 5.59
C GLY A 316 -9.79 29.59 6.78
N GLU A 317 -10.43 28.50 7.23
CA GLU A 317 -9.92 27.66 8.31
C GLU A 317 -8.62 26.91 7.96
N TYR A 318 -8.26 26.84 6.67
CA TYR A 318 -7.02 26.23 6.20
C TYR A 318 -5.86 27.21 6.14
N ALA A 319 -6.08 28.51 6.41
CA ALA A 319 -4.98 29.44 6.61
C ALA A 319 -4.18 28.97 7.84
N GLY A 320 -3.02 28.35 7.60
CA GLY A 320 -2.30 27.56 8.59
C GLY A 320 -2.10 28.31 9.93
N PRO A 321 -2.29 27.65 11.10
CA PRO A 321 -2.15 28.27 12.41
C PRO A 321 -0.75 28.85 12.68
N TYR A 322 0.23 28.43 11.87
CA TYR A 322 1.58 28.96 11.89
C TYR A 322 1.65 30.45 11.56
N LEU A 323 0.78 30.97 10.68
CA LEU A 323 0.72 32.41 10.36
C LEU A 323 0.52 33.26 11.62
N TRP A 324 -0.44 32.89 12.47
CA TRP A 324 -0.68 33.58 13.75
C TRP A 324 0.49 33.42 14.72
N THR A 325 1.15 32.26 14.73
CA THR A 325 2.35 32.04 15.54
C THR A 325 3.51 32.96 15.12
N VAL A 326 3.68 33.19 13.81
CA VAL A 326 4.68 34.13 13.28
C VAL A 326 4.30 35.57 13.60
N ALA A 327 3.02 35.93 13.47
CA ALA A 327 2.52 37.27 13.77
C ALA A 327 2.70 37.64 15.25
N GLU A 328 2.27 36.77 16.17
CA GLU A 328 2.36 36.98 17.61
C GLU A 328 3.81 37.17 18.06
N ARG A 329 4.72 36.28 17.65
CA ARG A 329 6.13 36.34 18.08
C ARG A 329 6.83 37.63 17.62
N ASN A 330 6.38 38.20 16.50
CA ASN A 330 6.99 39.38 15.87
C ASN A 330 6.19 40.67 16.12
N GLY A 331 5.12 40.63 16.93
CA GLY A 331 4.29 41.79 17.23
C GLY A 331 3.54 42.35 16.00
N ARG A 332 3.25 41.50 15.00
CA ARG A 332 2.48 41.88 13.81
C ARG A 332 1.00 41.57 13.99
N LEU A 333 0.15 42.41 13.41
CA LEU A 333 -1.29 42.26 13.46
C LEU A 333 -1.77 41.37 12.31
N LEU A 334 -2.60 40.37 12.63
CA LEU A 334 -3.40 39.63 11.67
C LEU A 334 -4.88 39.76 12.02
N PRO A 335 -5.79 39.54 11.05
CA PRO A 335 -7.21 39.39 11.34
C PRO A 335 -7.42 38.36 12.46
N PRO A 336 -8.40 38.55 13.35
CA PRO A 336 -8.75 37.52 14.33
C PRO A 336 -9.11 36.22 13.60
N GLN A 337 -8.65 35.08 14.13
CA GLN A 337 -9.05 33.78 13.59
C GLN A 337 -10.57 33.67 13.59
N ILE A 338 -11.15 33.34 12.43
CA ILE A 338 -12.57 33.01 12.35
C ILE A 338 -12.73 31.70 13.13
N GLY A 339 -13.22 31.80 14.37
CA GLY A 339 -13.31 30.66 15.27
C GLY A 339 -14.23 29.57 14.71
N VAL A 340 -13.72 28.32 14.71
CA VAL A 340 -14.41 27.07 14.31
C VAL A 340 -15.77 26.86 15.02
N GLY A 341 -16.08 27.64 16.06
CA GLY A 341 -17.32 27.55 16.84
C GLY A 341 -18.55 28.28 16.26
N ALA A 342 -18.44 29.02 15.15
CA ALA A 342 -19.55 29.82 14.63
C ALA A 342 -20.46 29.10 13.60
N LEU A 343 -20.10 27.91 13.12
CA LEU A 343 -20.82 27.20 12.05
C LEU A 343 -21.63 25.97 12.50
N THR A 344 -21.67 25.61 13.79
CA THR A 344 -22.51 24.50 14.29
C THR A 344 -23.98 24.89 14.52
N GLY A 345 -24.48 25.92 13.83
CA GLY A 345 -25.82 26.47 13.96
C GLY A 345 -26.77 26.15 12.80
N PHE A 346 -26.65 24.97 12.17
CA PHE A 346 -27.58 24.47 11.16
C PHE A 346 -28.10 23.09 11.50
#